data_AF-A0A954A940-F1
#
_entry.id   AF-A0A954A940-F1
#
_cell.length_a   1.000
_cell.length_b   1.000
_cell.length_c   1.000
_cell.angle_alpha   90.00
_cell.angle_beta   90.00
_cell.angle_gamma   90.00
#
_symmetry.space_group_name_H-M   'P 1'
#
loop_
_entity.id
_entity.type
_entity.pdbx_description
1 polymer ?
#
loop_
_entity_poly.entity_id
_entity_poly.type
_entity_poly.pdbx_seq_one_letter_code
_entity_poly.pdbx_strand_id
1 'polypeptide(L)'
;YTIANPVIHGLVDQIEDWPGAISLIEDLANTPTVYERPAHLRADLLPRFAALELRKPPELEDWTDQEYREEIARRVEMKCENARTLRRESGRRVVGRRGILEQSHRARPMLAKPKGGLNPRISAGCGRLLRAMLLWLSQFREEYESARLRFETQEWGVEFPFGTYNLFKRYGVNCSSVGPPLSALA
;
A
#
# COMPACT_ATOMS: atom_id res chain seq x y z
N TYR A 1 7.25 -1.38 -10.27
CA TYR A 1 7.17 -0.10 -9.52
C TYR A 1 8.42 0.07 -8.66
N THR A 2 8.69 -0.86 -7.75
CA THR A 2 9.85 -0.87 -6.84
C THR A 2 11.20 -0.61 -7.50
N ILE A 3 11.49 -1.23 -8.66
CA ILE A 3 12.76 -1.08 -9.38
C ILE A 3 13.02 0.39 -9.78
N ALA A 4 11.99 1.11 -10.23
CA ALA A 4 12.11 2.51 -10.66
C ALA A 4 12.09 3.52 -9.50
N ASN A 5 11.77 3.09 -8.27
CA ASN A 5 11.57 3.99 -7.13
C ASN A 5 12.77 4.91 -6.83
N PRO A 6 14.04 4.43 -6.86
CA PRO A 6 15.18 5.29 -6.61
C PRO A 6 15.25 6.50 -7.56
N VAL A 7 14.87 6.31 -8.83
CA VAL A 7 14.84 7.37 -9.84
C VAL A 7 13.59 8.25 -9.68
N ILE A 8 12.41 7.63 -9.49
CA ILE A 8 11.13 8.34 -9.30
C ILE A 8 11.21 9.33 -8.13
N HIS A 9 11.86 8.94 -7.04
CA HIS A 9 12.00 9.79 -5.85
C HIS A 9 13.22 10.70 -5.89
N GLY A 10 13.94 10.77 -7.00
CA GLY A 10 15.10 11.64 -7.17
C GLY A 10 16.27 11.28 -6.25
N LEU A 11 16.38 10.01 -5.83
CA LEU A 11 17.51 9.55 -5.03
C LEU A 11 18.74 9.40 -5.92
N VAL A 12 18.57 8.84 -7.12
CA VAL A 12 19.62 8.60 -8.12
C VAL A 12 19.11 8.96 -9.52
N ASP A 13 20.02 9.09 -10.49
CA ASP A 13 19.65 9.35 -11.90
C ASP A 13 19.42 8.06 -12.69
N GLN A 14 20.23 7.05 -12.41
CA GLN A 14 20.17 5.71 -12.98
C GLN A 14 19.90 4.70 -11.87
N ILE A 15 19.27 3.57 -12.20
CA ILE A 15 18.90 2.56 -11.20
C ILE A 15 20.17 1.91 -10.60
N GLU A 16 21.18 1.75 -11.42
CA GLU A 16 22.48 1.13 -11.13
C GLU A 16 23.27 1.91 -10.05
N ASP A 17 22.99 3.21 -9.90
CA ASP A 17 23.62 4.05 -8.89
C ASP A 17 23.08 3.77 -7.47
N TRP A 18 21.93 3.09 -7.36
CA TRP A 18 21.27 2.81 -6.08
C TRP A 18 22.15 1.91 -5.20
N PRO A 19 22.53 2.36 -3.98
CA PRO A 19 23.39 1.56 -3.10
C PRO A 19 22.61 0.62 -2.18
N GLY A 20 21.28 0.66 -2.19
CA GLY A 20 20.42 -0.13 -1.31
C GLY A 20 19.97 -1.45 -1.93
N ALA A 21 19.23 -2.24 -1.15
CA ALA A 21 18.61 -3.47 -1.65
C ALA A 21 17.58 -3.16 -2.74
N ILE A 22 17.67 -3.86 -3.87
CA ILE A 22 16.72 -3.81 -4.97
C ILE A 22 16.81 -5.13 -5.75
N SER A 23 15.68 -5.58 -6.30
CA SER A 23 15.69 -6.66 -7.29
C SER A 23 16.11 -6.10 -8.64
N LEU A 24 16.96 -6.82 -9.36
CA LEU A 24 17.31 -6.48 -10.73
C LEU A 24 16.35 -7.15 -11.72
N ILE A 25 16.40 -6.75 -12.99
CA ILE A 25 15.53 -7.33 -14.04
C ILE A 25 15.90 -8.80 -14.27
N GLU A 26 17.17 -9.13 -14.10
CA GLU A 26 17.75 -10.45 -14.31
C GLU A 26 17.31 -11.45 -13.22
N ASP A 27 17.01 -10.95 -12.02
CA ASP A 27 16.46 -11.74 -10.90
C ASP A 27 15.00 -12.16 -11.14
N LEU A 28 14.32 -11.58 -12.13
CA LEU A 28 12.91 -11.86 -12.42
C LEU A 28 12.74 -13.12 -13.28
N ALA A 29 11.49 -13.56 -13.36
CA ALA A 29 11.04 -14.66 -14.21
C ALA A 29 11.72 -15.99 -13.88
N ASN A 30 11.45 -16.46 -12.66
CA ASN A 30 11.79 -17.82 -12.21
C ASN A 30 13.29 -18.09 -12.08
N THR A 31 14.12 -17.04 -12.01
CA THR A 31 15.55 -17.19 -11.71
C THR A 31 15.74 -17.41 -10.21
N PRO A 32 16.27 -18.57 -9.76
CA PRO A 32 16.62 -18.75 -8.36
C PRO A 32 17.92 -18.03 -8.03
N THR A 33 17.87 -17.10 -7.08
CA THR A 33 19.04 -16.41 -6.56
C THR A 33 19.35 -16.94 -5.16
N VAL A 34 20.60 -17.37 -4.94
CA VAL A 34 21.05 -17.91 -3.66
C VAL A 34 21.58 -16.78 -2.77
N TYR A 35 21.00 -16.66 -1.58
CA TYR A 35 21.40 -15.68 -0.58
C TYR A 35 22.02 -16.38 0.63
N GLU A 36 23.13 -15.84 1.13
CA GLU A 36 23.67 -16.22 2.44
C GLU A 36 22.96 -15.44 3.54
N ARG A 37 22.58 -16.13 4.61
CA ARG A 37 21.99 -15.53 5.79
C ARG A 37 22.98 -14.54 6.44
N PRO A 38 22.60 -13.27 6.65
CA PRO A 38 23.42 -12.34 7.41
C PRO A 38 23.74 -12.83 8.82
N ALA A 39 24.97 -12.60 9.29
CA ALA A 39 25.46 -13.12 10.58
C ALA A 39 24.60 -12.70 11.79
N HIS A 40 23.95 -11.53 11.73
CA HIS A 40 23.11 -11.00 12.80
C HIS A 40 21.70 -11.63 12.84
N LEU A 41 21.29 -12.40 11.82
CA LEU A 41 20.05 -13.15 11.83
C LEU A 41 20.23 -14.49 12.56
N ARG A 42 19.16 -14.95 13.19
CA ARG A 42 19.12 -16.17 13.99
C ARG A 42 19.43 -17.43 13.17
N ALA A 43 20.51 -18.12 13.53
CA ALA A 43 20.98 -19.34 12.87
C ALA A 43 20.11 -20.58 13.17
N ASP A 44 19.38 -20.55 14.28
CA ASP A 44 18.50 -21.62 14.73
C ASP A 44 17.16 -21.65 14.00
N LEU A 45 16.76 -20.54 13.36
CA LEU A 45 15.48 -20.40 12.65
C LEU A 45 15.64 -20.35 11.13
N LEU A 46 16.82 -20.01 10.62
CA LEU A 46 17.04 -19.76 9.20
C LEU A 46 18.28 -20.52 8.69
N PRO A 47 18.18 -21.18 7.52
CA PRO A 47 19.30 -21.89 6.93
C PRO A 47 20.45 -20.94 6.61
N ARG A 48 21.67 -21.49 6.47
CA ARG A 48 22.84 -20.69 6.07
C ARG A 48 22.68 -20.10 4.68
N PHE A 49 22.12 -20.87 3.75
CA PHE A 49 21.81 -20.44 2.38
C PHE A 49 20.35 -20.68 2.08
N ALA A 50 19.73 -19.75 1.36
CA ALA A 50 18.37 -19.90 0.85
C ALA A 50 18.32 -19.46 -0.62
N ALA A 51 17.72 -20.30 -1.47
CA ALA A 51 17.36 -19.91 -2.83
C ALA A 51 15.99 -19.22 -2.79
N LEU A 52 15.93 -17.98 -3.26
CA LEU A 52 14.68 -17.26 -3.44
C LEU A 52 14.44 -17.05 -4.92
N GLU A 53 13.18 -17.16 -5.33
CA GLU A 53 12.77 -17.10 -6.72
C GLU A 53 11.66 -16.06 -6.88
N LEU A 54 11.84 -15.12 -7.82
CA LEU A 54 10.81 -14.15 -8.18
C LEU A 54 10.00 -14.70 -9.36
N ARG A 55 8.84 -15.26 -9.04
CA ARG A 55 7.98 -15.90 -10.04
C ARG A 55 7.13 -14.90 -10.81
N LYS A 56 6.86 -15.25 -12.07
CA LYS A 56 5.83 -14.56 -12.85
C LYS A 56 4.45 -14.81 -12.21
N PRO A 57 3.55 -13.82 -12.22
CA PRO A 57 2.16 -14.06 -11.88
C PRO A 57 1.56 -15.15 -12.79
N PRO A 58 0.65 -16.01 -12.29
CA PRO A 58 0.02 -17.06 -13.10
C PRO A 58 -0.64 -16.55 -14.38
N GLU A 59 -1.14 -15.31 -14.38
CA GLU A 59 -1.79 -14.67 -15.53
C GLU A 59 -0.81 -14.34 -16.68
N LEU A 60 0.49 -14.44 -16.44
CA LEU A 60 1.57 -14.17 -17.40
C LEU A 60 2.46 -15.40 -17.59
N GLU A 61 1.96 -16.59 -17.28
CA GLU A 61 2.72 -17.84 -17.41
C GLU A 61 2.99 -18.21 -18.87
N ASP A 62 2.07 -17.83 -19.78
CA ASP A 62 2.20 -18.01 -21.23
C ASP A 62 3.37 -17.22 -21.85
N TRP A 63 3.85 -16.18 -21.16
CA TRP A 63 4.97 -15.37 -21.64
C TRP A 63 6.27 -16.11 -21.39
N THR A 64 7.21 -16.06 -22.32
CA THR A 64 8.57 -16.50 -22.05
C THR A 64 9.22 -15.64 -20.96
N ASP A 65 10.20 -16.19 -20.25
CA ASP A 65 10.92 -15.43 -19.22
C ASP A 65 11.61 -14.19 -19.80
N GLN A 66 12.06 -14.28 -21.06
CA GLN A 66 12.67 -13.18 -21.77
C GLN A 66 11.66 -12.08 -22.09
N GLU A 67 10.50 -12.42 -22.68
CA GLU A 67 9.44 -11.44 -22.98
C GLU A 67 8.96 -10.73 -21.71
N TYR A 68 8.84 -11.47 -20.61
CA TYR A 68 8.49 -10.89 -19.31
C TYR A 68 9.53 -9.87 -18.85
N ARG A 69 10.82 -10.24 -18.86
CA ARG A 69 11.91 -9.33 -18.46
C ARG A 69 11.96 -8.09 -19.35
N GLU A 70 11.83 -8.24 -20.65
CA GLU A 70 11.85 -7.14 -21.62
C GLU A 70 10.70 -6.16 -21.40
N GLU A 71 9.48 -6.64 -21.18
CA GLU A 71 8.33 -5.77 -20.93
C GLU A 71 8.45 -5.05 -19.59
N ILE A 72 8.95 -5.73 -18.54
CA ILE A 72 9.21 -5.07 -17.26
C ILE A 72 10.31 -4.02 -17.42
N ALA A 73 11.42 -4.32 -18.10
CA ALA A 73 12.50 -3.38 -18.38
C ALA A 73 11.99 -2.15 -19.13
N ARG A 74 11.20 -2.35 -20.19
CA ARG A 74 10.58 -1.26 -20.95
C ARG A 74 9.70 -0.38 -20.07
N ARG A 75 8.85 -0.97 -19.22
CA ARG A 75 7.98 -0.21 -18.29
C ARG A 75 8.78 0.53 -17.22
N VAL A 76 9.86 -0.05 -16.74
CA VAL A 76 10.77 0.58 -15.77
C VAL A 76 11.44 1.79 -16.43
N GLU A 77 11.98 1.65 -17.63
CA GLU A 77 12.64 2.76 -18.33
C GLU A 77 11.67 3.90 -18.64
N MET A 78 10.45 3.60 -19.12
CA MET A 78 9.43 4.64 -19.30
C MET A 78 9.15 5.42 -18.02
N LYS A 79 9.10 4.75 -16.87
CA LYS A 79 8.90 5.41 -15.56
C LYS A 79 10.11 6.24 -15.16
N CYS A 80 11.33 5.73 -15.40
CA CYS A 80 12.56 6.45 -15.13
C CYS A 80 12.66 7.70 -16.00
N GLU A 81 12.39 7.62 -17.31
CA GLU A 81 12.49 8.80 -18.19
C GLU A 81 11.44 9.86 -17.86
N ASN A 82 10.21 9.45 -17.55
CA ASN A 82 9.18 10.38 -17.06
C ASN A 82 9.64 11.08 -15.77
N ALA A 83 10.24 10.33 -14.84
CA ALA A 83 10.77 10.91 -13.60
C ALA A 83 11.96 11.86 -13.86
N ARG A 84 12.89 11.50 -14.76
CA ARG A 84 14.01 12.36 -15.15
C ARG A 84 13.49 13.65 -15.79
N THR A 85 12.48 13.57 -16.65
CA THR A 85 11.84 14.72 -17.30
C THR A 85 11.22 15.66 -16.27
N LEU A 86 10.32 15.16 -15.41
CA LEU A 86 9.69 15.96 -14.35
C LEU A 86 10.72 16.59 -13.39
N ARG A 87 11.81 15.87 -13.11
CA ARG A 87 12.91 16.36 -12.27
C ARG A 87 13.67 17.50 -12.95
N ARG A 88 13.97 17.38 -14.25
CA ARG A 88 14.62 18.44 -15.07
C ARG A 88 13.73 19.68 -15.13
N GLU A 89 12.44 19.52 -15.41
CA GLU A 89 11.46 20.61 -15.45
C GLU A 89 11.33 21.35 -14.12
N SER A 90 11.37 20.62 -13.00
CA SER A 90 11.34 21.21 -11.65
C SER A 90 12.69 21.73 -11.15
N GLY A 91 13.77 21.59 -11.92
CA GLY A 91 15.12 22.04 -11.55
C GLY A 91 15.72 21.31 -10.33
N ARG A 92 15.16 20.16 -9.93
CA ARG A 92 15.60 19.42 -8.74
C ARG A 92 16.84 18.59 -9.05
N ARG A 93 17.79 18.52 -8.12
CA ARG A 93 18.95 17.62 -8.20
C ARG A 93 18.63 16.28 -7.56
N VAL A 94 19.33 15.24 -8.00
CA VAL A 94 19.31 13.94 -7.30
C VAL A 94 20.13 14.03 -6.02
N VAL A 95 19.80 13.20 -5.03
CA VAL A 95 20.59 13.06 -3.79
C VAL A 95 21.99 12.51 -4.10
N GLY A 96 22.05 11.50 -4.98
CA GLY A 96 23.27 10.81 -5.38
C GLY A 96 23.74 9.76 -4.37
N ARG A 97 24.51 8.78 -4.86
CA ARG A 97 24.98 7.62 -4.08
C ARG A 97 25.64 8.01 -2.75
N ARG A 98 26.55 8.99 -2.77
CA ARG A 98 27.24 9.48 -1.56
C ARG A 98 26.25 10.02 -0.53
N GLY A 99 25.34 10.89 -0.95
CA GLY A 99 24.33 11.50 -0.06
C GLY A 99 23.32 10.49 0.48
N ILE A 100 23.11 9.36 -0.22
CA ILE A 100 22.29 8.25 0.30
C ILE A 100 23.05 7.49 1.39
N LEU A 101 24.31 7.13 1.14
CA LEU A 101 25.12 6.36 2.09
C LEU A 101 25.44 7.14 3.38
N GLU A 102 25.49 8.47 3.32
CA GLU A 102 25.66 9.35 4.48
C GLU A 102 24.42 9.40 5.38
N GLN A 103 23.24 8.96 4.91
CA GLN A 103 22.03 8.98 5.70
C GLN A 103 22.04 7.91 6.78
N SER A 104 21.81 8.33 8.02
CA SER A 104 21.58 7.39 9.11
C SER A 104 20.24 6.67 8.91
N HIS A 105 20.25 5.35 9.01
CA HIS A 105 19.04 4.54 9.01
C HIS A 105 18.11 4.83 10.22
N ARG A 106 18.60 5.59 11.22
CA ARG A 106 17.83 6.05 12.39
C ARG A 106 17.28 7.46 12.22
N ALA A 107 17.67 8.17 11.16
CA ALA A 107 17.20 9.53 10.92
C ALA A 107 15.68 9.54 10.78
N ARG A 108 15.06 10.61 11.29
CA ARG A 108 13.62 10.86 11.18
C ARG A 108 13.39 12.23 10.58
N PRO A 109 12.33 12.42 9.78
CA PRO A 109 11.98 13.75 9.30
C PRO A 109 11.74 14.68 10.50
N MET A 110 12.45 15.80 10.54
CA MET A 110 12.29 16.82 11.59
C MET A 110 11.03 17.66 11.40
N LEU A 111 10.54 17.76 10.15
CA LEU A 111 9.32 18.49 9.82
C LEU A 111 8.09 17.66 10.19
N ALA A 112 7.15 18.29 10.89
CA ALA A 112 5.85 17.71 11.14
C ALA A 112 5.16 17.39 9.81
N LYS A 113 4.56 16.19 9.70
CA LYS A 113 3.71 15.85 8.55
C LYS A 113 2.65 16.94 8.40
N PRO A 114 2.42 17.51 7.20
CA PRO A 114 1.35 18.47 7.00
C PRO A 114 0.04 17.86 7.51
N LYS A 115 -0.60 18.56 8.44
CA LYS A 115 -1.91 18.20 8.98
C LYS A 115 -2.95 18.73 7.99
N GLY A 116 -3.86 17.86 7.57
CA GLY A 116 -4.89 18.22 6.59
C GLY A 116 -4.57 17.70 5.20
N GLY A 117 -5.58 17.02 4.63
CA GLY A 117 -5.56 16.33 3.36
C GLY A 117 -6.80 15.43 3.34
N LEU A 118 -7.31 15.11 2.15
CA LEU A 118 -8.41 14.16 2.04
C LEU A 118 -7.94 12.82 2.62
N ASN A 119 -8.63 12.34 3.65
CA ASN A 119 -8.50 10.98 4.18
C ASN A 119 -9.76 10.21 3.78
N PRO A 120 -9.88 9.77 2.50
CA PRO A 120 -11.08 9.13 2.01
C PRO A 120 -11.30 7.83 2.79
N ARG A 121 -12.37 7.79 3.58
CA ARG A 121 -12.78 6.56 4.29
C ARG A 121 -13.43 5.53 3.38
N ILE A 122 -13.85 5.96 2.20
CA ILE A 122 -14.53 5.13 1.21
C ILE A 122 -13.87 5.40 -0.14
N SER A 123 -13.54 4.33 -0.85
CA SER A 123 -13.17 4.35 -2.26
C SER A 123 -14.20 3.53 -3.04
N ALA A 124 -14.59 4.00 -4.21
CA ALA A 124 -15.59 3.33 -5.06
C ALA A 124 -15.21 3.49 -6.53
N GLY A 125 -15.55 2.49 -7.34
CA GLY A 125 -15.23 2.46 -8.78
C GLY A 125 -15.96 3.53 -9.62
N CYS A 126 -17.01 4.16 -9.09
CA CYS A 126 -17.70 5.27 -9.75
C CYS A 126 -18.18 6.33 -8.75
N GLY A 127 -18.33 7.57 -9.21
CA GLY A 127 -18.74 8.69 -8.36
C GLY A 127 -20.16 8.58 -7.79
N ARG A 128 -21.05 7.83 -8.44
CA ARG A 128 -22.41 7.58 -7.94
C ARG A 128 -22.39 6.70 -6.68
N LEU A 129 -21.67 5.58 -6.75
CA LEU A 129 -21.48 4.67 -5.63
C LEU A 129 -20.75 5.38 -4.48
N LEU A 130 -19.73 6.20 -4.78
CA LEU A 130 -19.03 6.98 -3.76
C LEU A 130 -19.98 7.90 -2.99
N ARG A 131 -20.83 8.68 -3.69
CA ARG A 131 -21.78 9.60 -3.04
C ARG A 131 -22.79 8.87 -2.16
N ALA A 132 -23.35 7.77 -2.66
CA ALA A 132 -24.32 7.00 -1.90
C ALA A 132 -23.71 6.37 -0.63
N MET A 133 -22.49 5.85 -0.73
CA MET A 133 -21.77 5.31 0.41
C MET A 133 -21.40 6.39 1.44
N LEU A 134 -21.07 7.61 0.99
CA LEU A 134 -20.84 8.74 1.90
C LEU A 134 -22.11 9.16 2.64
N LEU A 135 -23.26 9.19 1.96
CA LEU A 135 -24.56 9.47 2.59
C LEU A 135 -24.92 8.40 3.63
N TRP A 136 -24.81 7.12 3.25
CA TRP A 136 -25.05 6.01 4.18
C TRP A 136 -24.11 6.08 5.39
N LEU A 137 -22.83 6.39 5.20
CA LEU A 137 -21.89 6.53 6.32
C LEU A 137 -22.23 7.70 7.25
N SER A 138 -22.85 8.77 6.73
CA SER A 138 -23.37 9.86 7.57
C SER A 138 -24.54 9.38 8.42
N GLN A 139 -25.53 8.74 7.79
CA GLN A 139 -26.71 8.19 8.46
C GLN A 139 -26.33 7.15 9.52
N PHE A 140 -25.45 6.21 9.17
CA PHE A 140 -24.92 5.21 10.11
C PHE A 140 -24.33 5.86 11.36
N ARG A 141 -23.59 6.98 11.22
CA ARG A 141 -23.01 7.67 12.38
C ARG A 141 -24.05 8.30 13.27
N GLU A 142 -25.03 8.96 12.68
CA GLU A 142 -26.13 9.61 13.41
C GLU A 142 -26.97 8.58 14.16
N GLU A 143 -27.35 7.49 13.49
CA GLU A 143 -28.08 6.37 14.09
C GLU A 143 -27.27 5.69 15.20
N TYR A 144 -25.97 5.47 14.97
CA TYR A 144 -25.07 4.89 15.97
C TYR A 144 -24.93 5.78 17.20
N GLU A 145 -24.71 7.08 17.01
CA GLU A 145 -24.54 8.03 18.10
C GLU A 145 -25.81 8.15 18.93
N SER A 146 -26.98 8.23 18.28
CA SER A 146 -28.29 8.22 18.92
C SER A 146 -28.52 6.94 19.73
N ALA A 147 -28.26 5.76 19.14
CA ALA A 147 -28.40 4.48 19.83
C ALA A 147 -27.43 4.35 21.02
N ARG A 148 -26.19 4.82 20.86
CA ARG A 148 -25.20 4.83 21.94
C ARG A 148 -25.64 5.70 23.11
N LEU A 149 -26.13 6.91 22.84
CA LEU A 149 -26.59 7.82 23.90
C LEU A 149 -27.77 7.22 24.67
N ARG A 150 -28.74 6.61 23.98
CA ARG A 150 -29.88 5.92 24.61
C ARG A 150 -29.45 4.73 25.47
N PHE A 151 -28.51 3.93 24.96
CA PHE A 151 -27.92 2.81 25.68
C PHE A 151 -27.14 3.28 26.94
N GLU A 152 -26.40 4.40 26.84
CA GLU A 152 -25.71 5.00 27.99
C GLU A 152 -26.68 5.52 29.06
N THR A 153 -27.87 5.98 28.66
CA THR A 153 -28.96 6.35 29.57
C THR A 153 -29.77 5.15 30.10
N GLN A 154 -29.26 3.92 29.97
CA GLN A 154 -29.86 2.67 30.45
C GLN A 154 -31.20 2.29 29.81
N GLU A 155 -31.46 2.76 28.58
CA GLU A 155 -32.57 2.24 27.80
C GLU A 155 -32.18 0.86 27.23
N TRP A 156 -32.80 -0.19 27.77
CA TRP A 156 -32.55 -1.56 27.34
C TRP A 156 -33.36 -1.87 26.07
N GLY A 157 -32.76 -2.65 25.15
CA GLY A 157 -33.41 -3.06 23.91
C GLY A 157 -33.24 -2.10 22.72
N VAL A 158 -32.46 -1.03 22.88
CA VAL A 158 -32.10 -0.12 21.80
C VAL A 158 -31.46 -0.89 20.65
N GLU A 159 -31.98 -0.68 19.43
CA GLU A 159 -31.45 -1.27 18.22
C GLU A 159 -30.34 -0.39 17.65
N PHE A 160 -29.15 -0.97 17.47
CA PHE A 160 -28.03 -0.33 16.82
C PHE A 160 -28.07 -0.55 15.30
N PRO A 161 -27.53 0.38 14.49
CA PRO A 161 -27.54 0.26 13.03
C PRO A 161 -26.71 -0.92 12.53
N PHE A 162 -27.00 -1.40 11.31
CA PHE A 162 -26.28 -2.51 10.67
C PHE A 162 -24.78 -2.22 10.57
N GLY A 163 -23.95 -3.20 10.93
CA GLY A 163 -22.49 -3.05 11.00
C GLY A 163 -21.94 -2.91 12.42
N THR A 164 -22.80 -2.96 13.44
CA THR A 164 -22.44 -2.90 14.87
C THR A 164 -22.28 -4.28 15.54
N TYR A 165 -22.00 -5.33 14.76
CA TYR A 165 -21.95 -6.73 15.22
C TYR A 165 -21.08 -6.98 16.47
N ASN A 166 -19.99 -6.25 16.65
CA ASN A 166 -19.13 -6.41 17.82
C ASN A 166 -19.86 -5.99 19.12
N LEU A 167 -20.75 -5.00 19.06
CA LEU A 167 -21.57 -4.60 20.20
C LEU A 167 -22.59 -5.69 20.54
N PHE A 168 -23.26 -6.27 19.54
CA PHE A 168 -24.12 -7.44 19.76
C PHE A 168 -23.35 -8.59 20.39
N LYS A 169 -22.18 -8.94 19.84
CA LYS A 169 -21.38 -10.07 20.33
C LYS A 169 -20.84 -9.89 21.75
N ARG A 170 -20.47 -8.66 22.14
CA ARG A 170 -19.85 -8.39 23.45
C ARG A 170 -20.83 -7.96 24.53
N TYR A 171 -21.87 -7.23 24.16
CA TYR A 171 -22.79 -6.57 25.09
C TYR A 171 -24.25 -6.99 24.90
N GLY A 172 -24.54 -7.87 23.94
CA GLY A 172 -25.88 -8.42 23.73
C GLY A 172 -26.91 -7.42 23.22
N VAL A 173 -26.49 -6.28 22.65
CA VAL A 173 -27.41 -5.26 22.13
C VAL A 173 -28.04 -5.70 20.81
N ASN A 174 -29.26 -5.24 20.53
CA ASN A 174 -29.92 -5.53 19.26
C ASN A 174 -29.21 -4.80 18.11
N CYS A 175 -29.13 -5.44 16.94
CA CYS A 175 -28.54 -4.87 15.73
C CYS A 175 -29.49 -5.03 14.55
N SER A 176 -29.67 -3.97 13.78
CA SER A 176 -30.45 -4.00 12.55
C SER A 176 -29.80 -4.92 11.51
N SER A 177 -30.63 -5.63 10.75
CA SER A 177 -30.23 -6.46 9.61
C SER A 177 -30.21 -5.69 8.28
N VAL A 178 -30.63 -4.42 8.26
CA VAL A 178 -30.73 -3.61 7.03
C VAL A 178 -29.39 -2.95 6.72
N GLY A 179 -28.65 -3.51 5.76
CA GLY A 179 -27.35 -3.00 5.34
C GLY A 179 -27.41 -1.84 4.33
N PRO A 180 -26.23 -1.32 3.93
CA PRO A 180 -26.16 -0.30 2.88
C PRO A 180 -26.80 -0.77 1.58
N PRO A 181 -27.38 0.13 0.77
CA PRO A 181 -28.09 -0.20 -0.47
C PRO A 181 -27.12 -0.50 -1.61
N LEU A 182 -26.17 -1.42 -1.39
CA LEU A 182 -25.13 -1.79 -2.35
C LEU A 182 -25.70 -2.40 -3.63
N SER A 183 -26.80 -3.15 -3.53
CA SER A 183 -27.48 -3.82 -4.64
C SER A 183 -28.35 -2.88 -5.50
N ALA A 184 -28.80 -1.75 -4.96
CA ALA A 184 -29.67 -0.80 -5.67
C ALA A 184 -28.89 0.26 -6.49
N LEU A 185 -27.56 0.19 -6.45
CA LEU A 185 -26.65 1.21 -6.99
C LEU A 185 -25.58 0.64 -7.94
N ALA A 186 -25.59 -0.67 -8.17
CA ALA A 186 -24.75 -1.37 -9.13
C ALA A 186 -25.29 -1.25 -10.56
#